data_AF-A0A6P0T1V0-F1
#
_entry.id   AF-A0A6P0T1V0-F1
#
_cell.length_a   1.000
_cell.length_b   1.000
_cell.length_c   1.000
_cell.angle_alpha   90.00
_cell.angle_beta   90.00
_cell.angle_gamma   90.00
#
_symmetry.space_group_name_H-M   'P 1'
#
loop_
_entity.id
_entity.type
_entity.pdbx_description
1 polymer ?
#
loop_
_entity_poly.entity_id
_entity_poly.type
_entity_poly.pdbx_seq_one_letter_code
_entity_poly.pdbx_strand_id
1 'polypeptide(L)'
;SDHIKTIDEACGKRLFNAVLVNRKYPSAGSLIKYAQVKSHPVFLDREETSKLGRRIVATNVMYEDEETHLVRHNSERLARVLLRWYSRAHA
;
A
#
# COMPACT_ATOMS: atom_id res chain seq x y z
N SER A 1 0.25 2.12 10.23
CA SER A 1 1.43 3.00 10.35
C SER A 1 2.70 2.21 10.70
N ASP A 2 2.57 1.01 11.28
CA ASP A 2 3.68 0.18 11.78
C ASP A 2 4.81 -0.06 10.78
N HIS A 3 4.49 -0.46 9.54
CA HIS A 3 5.50 -0.65 8.49
C HIS A 3 6.41 0.59 8.28
N ILE A 4 5.86 1.80 8.45
CA ILE A 4 6.63 3.05 8.33
C ILE A 4 7.57 3.17 9.53
N LYS A 5 7.04 3.00 10.75
CA LYS A 5 7.80 3.08 12.01
C LYS A 5 8.97 2.10 12.02
N THR A 6 8.74 0.84 11.65
CA THR A 6 9.78 -0.19 11.58
C THR A 6 10.89 0.14 10.59
N ILE A 7 10.57 0.70 9.42
CA ILE A 7 11.59 1.12 8.45
C ILE A 7 12.42 2.30 8.98
N ASP A 8 11.75 3.29 9.57
CA ASP A 8 12.44 4.46 10.13
C ASP A 8 13.38 4.06 11.28
N GLU A 9 12.94 3.16 12.16
CA GLU A 9 13.73 2.60 13.26
C GLU A 9 14.94 1.82 12.74
N ALA A 10 14.73 0.91 11.79
CA ALA A 10 15.81 0.10 11.20
C ALA A 10 16.87 0.98 10.51
N CYS A 11 16.46 2.13 9.98
CA CYS A 11 17.35 3.04 9.25
C CYS A 11 17.92 4.17 10.13
N GLY A 12 17.39 4.36 11.35
CA GLY A 12 17.71 5.48 12.24
C GLY A 12 17.33 6.86 11.70
N LYS A 13 16.59 6.93 10.59
CA LYS A 13 16.18 8.17 9.93
C LYS A 13 14.99 7.94 9.02
N ARG A 14 14.30 9.03 8.69
CA ARG A 14 13.22 9.02 7.72
C ARG A 14 13.75 8.89 6.29
N LEU A 15 13.34 7.85 5.57
CA LEU A 15 13.79 7.60 4.20
C LEU A 15 12.87 8.14 3.10
N PHE A 16 11.57 8.27 3.37
CA PHE A 16 10.58 8.64 2.37
C PHE A 16 9.59 9.67 2.89
N ASN A 17 9.05 10.47 1.97
CA ASN A 17 8.09 11.53 2.26
C ASN A 17 6.63 11.11 2.01
N ALA A 18 6.41 10.05 1.24
CA ALA A 18 5.08 9.58 0.85
C ALA A 18 4.99 8.05 0.90
N VAL A 19 3.76 7.55 1.06
CA VAL A 19 3.44 6.12 1.04
C VAL A 19 2.28 5.84 0.09
N LEU A 20 2.45 4.81 -0.73
CA LEU A 20 1.42 4.31 -1.61
C LEU A 20 0.61 3.23 -0.89
N VAL A 21 -0.72 3.36 -0.88
CA VAL A 21 -1.61 2.37 -0.27
C VAL A 21 -2.71 1.97 -1.25
N ASN A 22 -3.12 0.70 -1.16
CA ASN A 22 -4.26 0.24 -1.94
C ASN A 22 -5.57 0.75 -1.33
N ARG A 23 -6.43 1.36 -2.15
CA ARG A 23 -7.69 1.96 -1.70
C ARG A 23 -8.82 0.94 -1.54
N LYS A 24 -8.80 -0.12 -2.35
CA LYS A 24 -9.89 -1.12 -2.41
C LYS A 24 -9.54 -2.32 -1.54
N TYR A 25 -10.52 -2.91 -0.88
CA TYR A 25 -10.34 -4.19 -0.22
C TYR A 25 -10.27 -5.35 -1.25
N PRO A 26 -9.49 -6.42 -0.96
CA PRO A 26 -9.60 -7.68 -1.69
C PRO A 26 -11.02 -8.24 -1.64
N SER A 27 -11.40 -9.08 -2.60
CA SER A 27 -12.68 -9.79 -2.54
C SER A 27 -12.74 -10.73 -1.34
N ALA A 28 -13.96 -11.17 -1.00
CA ALA A 28 -14.17 -12.15 0.06
C ALA A 28 -13.38 -13.45 -0.18
N GLY A 29 -13.27 -13.91 -1.43
CA GLY A 29 -12.51 -15.11 -1.78
C GLY A 29 -11.03 -14.99 -1.42
N SER A 30 -10.41 -13.86 -1.77
CA SER A 30 -9.03 -13.57 -1.35
C SER A 30 -8.89 -13.40 0.15
N LEU A 31 -9.83 -12.74 0.84
CA LEU A 31 -9.78 -12.61 2.29
C LEU A 31 -9.79 -13.98 2.99
N ILE A 32 -10.65 -14.89 2.54
CA ILE A 32 -10.74 -16.25 3.08
C ILE A 32 -9.45 -17.02 2.82
N LYS A 33 -8.93 -16.98 1.58
CA LYS A 33 -7.68 -17.67 1.22
C LYS A 33 -6.49 -17.20 2.06
N TYR A 34 -6.32 -15.89 2.22
CA TYR A 34 -5.20 -15.34 3.00
C TYR A 34 -5.38 -15.60 4.50
N ALA A 35 -6.62 -15.63 5.02
CA ALA A 35 -6.89 -15.97 6.42
C ALA A 35 -6.50 -17.42 6.77
N GLN A 36 -6.58 -18.36 5.83
CA GLN A 36 -6.14 -19.76 6.04
C GLN A 36 -4.65 -19.86 6.40
N VAL A 37 -3.84 -18.91 5.95
CA VAL A 37 -2.40 -18.81 6.26
C VAL A 37 -2.10 -17.69 7.27
N LYS A 38 -3.12 -17.26 8.05
CA LYS A 38 -3.04 -16.17 9.05
C LYS A 38 -2.53 -14.85 8.46
N SER A 39 -2.79 -14.60 7.18
CA SER A 39 -2.47 -13.37 6.50
C SER A 39 -3.72 -12.51 6.35
N HIS A 40 -3.61 -11.23 6.69
CA HIS A 40 -4.73 -10.29 6.67
C HIS A 40 -4.35 -9.02 5.91
N PRO A 41 -5.32 -8.32 5.29
CA PRO A 41 -5.06 -7.03 4.68
C PRO A 41 -4.49 -6.04 5.69
N VAL A 42 -3.50 -5.26 5.26
CA VAL A 42 -2.96 -4.18 6.07
C VAL A 42 -3.92 -3.00 6.01
N PHE A 43 -4.54 -2.69 7.15
CA PHE A 43 -5.38 -1.52 7.28
C PHE A 43 -4.52 -0.26 7.43
N LEU A 44 -4.80 0.74 6.59
CA LEU A 44 -4.14 2.03 6.72
C LEU A 44 -4.74 2.79 7.90
N ASP A 45 -3.95 2.92 8.97
CA ASP A 45 -4.15 3.94 9.98
C ASP A 45 -3.76 5.32 9.40
N ARG A 46 -4.77 6.05 8.93
CA ARG A 46 -4.59 7.38 8.32
C ARG A 46 -4.10 8.41 9.32
N GLU A 47 -4.59 8.35 10.55
CA GLU A 47 -4.30 9.34 11.57
C GLU A 47 -2.82 9.22 11.98
N GLU A 48 -2.39 8.03 12.38
CA GLU A 48 -1.00 7.78 12.77
C GLU A 48 -0.04 8.02 11.61
N THR A 49 -0.42 7.60 10.39
CA THR A 49 0.43 7.85 9.21
C THR A 49 0.56 9.35 8.89
N SER A 50 -0.49 10.13 9.14
CA SER A 50 -0.45 11.58 8.98
C SER A 50 0.31 12.28 10.10
N LYS A 51 0.29 11.78 11.35
CA LYS A 51 1.12 12.30 12.45
C LYS A 51 2.61 12.08 12.21
N LEU A 52 2.95 10.99 11.53
CA LEU A 52 4.28 10.78 10.99
C LEU A 52 4.57 11.84 9.86
N GLY A 53 3.62 12.61 9.36
CA GLY A 53 3.88 13.64 8.35
C GLY A 53 4.26 13.04 6.99
N ARG A 54 3.80 11.82 6.71
CA ARG A 54 3.97 11.12 5.42
C ARG A 54 2.73 11.38 4.56
N ARG A 55 2.94 11.75 3.30
CA ARG A 55 1.83 11.95 2.36
C ARG A 55 1.25 10.60 1.95
N ILE A 56 -0.06 10.43 2.12
CA ILE A 56 -0.77 9.19 1.77
C ILE A 56 -1.25 9.29 0.32
N VAL A 57 -0.81 8.36 -0.53
CA VAL A 57 -1.28 8.19 -1.90
C VAL A 57 -2.16 6.95 -1.96
N ALA A 58 -3.48 7.13 -1.90
CA ALA A 58 -4.44 6.03 -1.95
C ALA A 58 -4.96 5.81 -3.38
N THR A 59 -4.70 4.64 -3.95
CA THR A 59 -5.07 4.30 -5.34
C THR A 59 -5.41 2.82 -5.46
N ASN A 60 -6.01 2.42 -6.58
CA ASN A 60 -6.20 1.00 -6.88
C ASN A 60 -5.02 0.49 -7.72
N VAL A 61 -4.07 -0.18 -7.06
CA VAL A 61 -2.91 -0.81 -7.69
C VAL A 61 -2.91 -2.32 -7.53
N MET A 62 -3.99 -2.88 -7.01
CA MET A 62 -4.16 -4.30 -6.83
C MET A 62 -4.67 -4.96 -8.12
N TYR A 63 -4.15 -6.16 -8.37
CA TYR A 63 -4.70 -7.17 -9.24
C TYR A 63 -5.10 -8.37 -8.37
N GLU A 64 -6.29 -8.88 -8.62
CA GLU A 64 -6.82 -10.04 -7.95
C GLU A 64 -7.17 -11.06 -9.02
N ASP A 65 -6.61 -12.25 -8.89
CA ASP A 65 -6.89 -13.35 -9.79
C ASP A 65 -8.21 -14.01 -9.37
N GLU A 66 -9.21 -14.00 -10.27
CA GLU A 66 -10.57 -14.42 -9.92
C GLU A 66 -10.69 -15.92 -9.67
N GLU A 67 -9.85 -16.73 -10.31
CA GLU A 67 -9.87 -18.19 -10.19
C GLU A 67 -9.07 -18.67 -8.97
N THR A 68 -7.88 -18.11 -8.76
CA THR A 68 -6.97 -18.53 -7.69
C THR A 68 -7.08 -17.70 -6.43
N HIS A 69 -7.78 -16.56 -6.46
CA HIS A 69 -7.87 -15.58 -5.38
C HIS A 69 -6.50 -15.05 -4.90
N LEU A 70 -5.49 -15.07 -5.76
CA LEU A 70 -4.17 -14.49 -5.48
C LEU A 70 -4.20 -12.98 -5.66
N VAL A 71 -3.63 -12.27 -4.68
CA VAL A 71 -3.56 -10.81 -4.68
C VAL A 71 -2.13 -10.37 -4.97
N ARG A 72 -1.97 -9.53 -5.99
CA ARG A 72 -0.68 -8.93 -6.39
C ARG A 72 -0.86 -7.46 -6.73
N HIS A 73 0.25 -6.75 -6.93
CA HIS A 73 0.19 -5.46 -7.58
C HIS A 73 0.01 -5.62 -9.09
N ASN A 74 -0.85 -4.81 -9.69
CA ASN A 74 -0.89 -4.61 -11.13
C ASN A 74 0.26 -3.65 -11.51
N SER A 75 1.29 -4.18 -12.19
CA SER A 75 2.50 -3.43 -12.53
C SER A 75 2.22 -2.18 -13.36
N GLU A 76 1.28 -2.22 -14.31
CA GLU A 76 0.95 -1.06 -15.14
C GLU A 76 0.26 0.05 -14.36
N ARG A 77 -0.71 -0.30 -13.50
CA ARG A 77 -1.38 0.67 -12.62
C ARG A 77 -0.39 1.28 -11.65
N LEU A 78 0.51 0.46 -11.09
CA LEU A 78 1.56 0.92 -10.19
C LEU A 78 2.49 1.92 -10.88
N ALA A 79 3.05 1.56 -12.05
CA ALA A 79 3.93 2.43 -12.82
C ALA A 79 3.25 3.76 -13.19
N ARG A 80 1.99 3.72 -13.63
CA ARG A 80 1.21 4.91 -13.96
C ARG A 80 1.04 5.85 -12.76
N VAL A 81 0.82 5.31 -11.57
CA VAL A 81 0.69 6.12 -10.35
C VAL A 81 2.02 6.75 -9.98
N LEU A 82 3.13 6.00 -10.06
CA LEU A 82 4.45 6.52 -9.77
C LEU A 82 4.83 7.67 -10.72
N LEU A 83 4.65 7.49 -12.03
CA LEU A 83 4.93 8.53 -13.02
C LEU A 83 4.09 9.78 -12.77
N ARG A 84 2.77 9.64 -12.58
CA ARG A 84 1.87 10.77 -12.30
C ARG A 84 2.22 11.50 -11.01
N TRP A 85 2.62 10.76 -9.97
CA TRP A 85 3.00 11.35 -8.69
C TRP A 85 4.32 12.10 -8.81
N TYR A 86 5.32 11.50 -9.46
CA TYR A 86 6.61 12.14 -9.72
C TYR A 86 6.47 13.44 -10.52
N SER A 87 5.73 13.41 -11.64
CA SER A 87 5.50 14.61 -12.46
C SER A 87 4.79 15.74 -11.71
N ARG A 88 3.99 15.43 -10.68
CA ARG A 88 3.29 16.44 -9.87
C ARG A 88 4.10 16.93 -8.67
N ALA A 89 5.04 16.13 -8.18
CA ALA A 89 5.92 16.50 -7.08
C ALA A 89 7.07 17.41 -7.54
N HIS A 90 7.38 17.39 -8.84
CA HIS A 90 8.48 18.13 -9.47
C HIS A 90 8.02 19.10 -10.57
N ALA A 91 6.73 19.42 -10.63
CA ALA A 91 6.19 20.53 -11.42
C ALA A 91 5.98 21.74 -10.52
#